data_AF-A0A955V2F5-F1
#
_entry.id   AF-A0A955V2F5-F1
#
_cell.length_a   1.000
_cell.length_b   1.000
_cell.length_c   1.000
_cell.angle_alpha   90.00
_cell.angle_beta   90.00
_cell.angle_gamma   90.00
#
_symmetry.space_group_name_H-M   'P 1'
#
loop_
_entity.id
_entity.type
_entity.pdbx_description
1 polymer ?
#
loop_
_entity_poly.entity_id
_entity_poly.type
_entity_poly.pdbx_seq_one_letter_code
_entity_poly.pdbx_strand_id
1 'polypeptide(L)'
;ERAAVERVAQGRVMSGAHAREHGLVDAIGGPLEALAMACERAGLARGERYALDVLPRGPGFGAWPWLRGFGGSRAEPGLLSELGRSFGFGERARLD
;
A
#
# COMPACT_ATOMS: atom_id res chain seq x y z
N GLU A 1 -7.37 8.72 28.75
CA GLU A 1 -7.15 8.60 27.29
C GLU A 1 -8.07 9.50 26.47
N ARG A 2 -9.40 9.41 26.61
CA ARG A 2 -10.37 10.21 25.82
C ARG A 2 -10.10 11.73 25.84
N ALA A 3 -9.80 12.31 27.00
CA ALA A 3 -9.48 13.74 27.12
C ALA A 3 -8.19 14.16 26.38
N ALA A 4 -7.22 13.24 26.21
CA ALA A 4 -6.01 13.53 25.45
C ALA A 4 -6.30 13.56 23.94
N VAL A 5 -7.14 12.63 23.47
CA VAL A 5 -7.63 12.59 22.09
C VAL A 5 -8.49 13.82 21.78
N GLU A 6 -9.39 14.20 22.69
CA GLU A 6 -10.25 15.39 22.52
C GLU A 6 -9.44 16.67 22.31
N ARG A 7 -8.28 16.83 22.97
CA ARG A 7 -7.42 18.01 22.77
C ARG A 7 -6.85 18.12 21.36
N VAL A 8 -6.61 16.99 20.69
CA VAL A 8 -6.03 16.96 19.33
C VAL A 8 -7.10 16.83 18.24
N ALA A 9 -8.25 16.22 18.54
CA ALA A 9 -9.33 15.92 17.61
C ALA A 9 -10.34 17.08 17.46
N GLN A 10 -9.87 18.29 17.19
CA GLN A 10 -10.69 19.52 17.05
C GLN A 10 -11.17 19.78 15.60
N GLY A 11 -11.25 18.74 14.77
CA GLY A 11 -11.64 18.85 13.35
C GLY A 11 -10.59 19.49 12.43
N ARG A 12 -9.40 19.81 12.96
CA ARG A 12 -8.26 20.30 12.17
C ARG A 12 -7.55 19.14 11.45
N VAL A 13 -7.27 19.31 10.16
CA VAL A 13 -6.42 18.38 9.39
C VAL A 13 -4.96 18.54 9.81
N MET A 14 -4.27 17.42 10.04
CA MET A 14 -2.87 17.38 10.46
C MET A 14 -1.98 16.82 9.36
N SER A 15 -0.75 17.31 9.25
CA SER A 15 0.29 16.64 8.47
C SER A 15 0.73 15.36 9.17
N GLY A 16 1.32 14.42 8.41
CA GLY A 16 1.86 13.19 9.01
C GLY A 16 2.90 13.48 10.11
N ALA A 17 3.81 14.42 9.88
CA ALA A 17 4.81 14.81 10.87
C ALA A 17 4.19 15.28 12.20
N HIS A 18 3.17 16.14 12.11
CA HIS A 18 2.47 16.65 13.28
C HIS A 18 1.63 15.56 13.96
N ALA A 19 1.00 14.67 13.19
CA ALA A 19 0.30 13.52 13.74
C ALA A 19 1.25 12.61 14.55
N ARG A 20 2.50 12.44 14.11
CA ARG A 20 3.52 11.68 14.84
C ARG A 20 3.92 12.35 16.16
N GLU A 21 4.13 13.67 16.17
CA GLU A 21 4.44 14.43 17.40
C GLU A 21 3.36 14.28 18.47
N HIS A 22 2.10 14.15 18.04
CA HIS A 22 0.95 13.95 18.91
C HIS A 22 0.64 12.47 19.22
N GLY A 23 1.46 11.53 18.75
CA GLY A 23 1.27 10.09 18.98
C GLY A 23 0.03 9.51 18.30
N LEU A 24 -0.48 10.15 17.25
CA LEU A 24 -1.62 9.66 16.48
C LEU A 24 -1.21 8.60 15.44
N VAL A 25 0.06 8.59 15.04
CA VAL A 25 0.65 7.58 14.16
C VAL A 25 1.98 7.10 14.73
N ASP A 26 2.31 5.83 14.52
CA ASP A 26 3.54 5.22 15.03
C ASP A 26 4.79 5.68 14.28
N ALA A 27 4.68 5.86 12.95
CA ALA A 27 5.81 6.16 12.08
C ALA A 27 5.37 6.92 10.82
N ILE A 28 6.36 7.51 10.14
CA ILE A 28 6.20 8.11 8.81
C ILE A 28 7.01 7.30 7.82
N GLY A 29 6.37 6.89 6.72
CA GLY A 29 6.96 6.06 5.69
C GLY A 29 6.00 5.90 4.50
N GLY A 30 6.41 5.10 3.52
CA GLY A 30 5.59 4.76 2.38
C GLY A 30 4.74 3.51 2.59
N PRO A 31 3.93 3.15 1.58
CA PRO A 31 3.10 1.96 1.61
C PRO A 31 3.90 0.65 1.70
N LEU A 32 5.10 0.61 1.10
CA LEU A 32 5.93 -0.60 1.07
C LEU A 32 6.56 -0.88 2.44
N GLU A 33 7.01 0.15 3.15
CA GLU A 33 7.49 0.04 4.52
C GLU A 33 6.37 -0.41 5.46
N ALA A 34 5.15 0.13 5.27
CA ALA A 34 3.97 -0.29 6.02
C ALA A 34 3.67 -1.78 5.81
N LEU A 35 3.75 -2.27 4.56
CA LEU A 35 3.57 -3.68 4.25
C LEU A 35 4.66 -4.56 4.88
N ALA A 36 5.93 -4.16 4.78
CA ALA A 36 7.04 -4.90 5.36
C ALA A 36 6.89 -5.06 6.89
N MET A 37 6.49 -3.99 7.59
CA MET A 37 6.19 -4.03 9.03
C MET A 37 5.00 -4.93 9.34
N ALA A 38 3.96 -4.92 8.50
CA ALA A 38 2.81 -5.79 8.67
C ALA A 38 3.19 -7.27 8.51
N CYS A 39 3.98 -7.61 7.48
CA CYS A 39 4.49 -8.97 7.26
C CYS A 39 5.32 -9.46 8.44
N GLU A 40 6.23 -8.63 8.96
CA GLU A 40 7.06 -8.98 10.11
C GLU A 40 6.21 -9.26 11.37
N ARG A 41 5.24 -8.39 11.67
CA ARG A 41 4.34 -8.59 12.81
C ARG A 41 3.42 -9.80 12.65
N ALA A 42 3.10 -10.18 11.43
CA ALA A 42 2.33 -11.38 11.11
C ALA A 42 3.19 -12.67 11.13
N GLY A 43 4.50 -12.58 11.37
CA GLY A 43 5.40 -13.74 11.36
C GLY A 43 5.61 -14.33 9.97
N LEU A 44 5.38 -13.55 8.91
CA LEU A 44 5.61 -13.97 7.54
C LEU A 44 7.11 -14.01 7.22
N ALA A 45 7.55 -15.09 6.57
CA ALA A 45 8.93 -15.30 6.19
C ALA A 45 9.43 -14.21 5.23
N ARG A 46 10.56 -13.59 5.57
CA ARG A 46 11.19 -12.61 4.69
C ARG A 46 11.68 -13.28 3.41
N GLY A 47 11.45 -12.63 2.27
CA GLY A 47 11.84 -13.12 0.95
C GLY A 47 10.88 -14.14 0.34
N GLU A 48 9.82 -14.52 1.04
CA GLU A 48 8.74 -15.33 0.49
C GLU A 48 7.76 -14.45 -0.30
N ARG A 49 7.26 -14.99 -1.42
CA ARG A 49 6.35 -14.27 -2.32
C ARG A 49 4.91 -14.40 -1.82
N TYR A 50 4.39 -13.34 -1.23
CA TYR A 50 2.98 -13.23 -0.84
C TYR A 50 2.12 -12.63 -1.94
N ALA A 51 0.89 -13.12 -2.07
CA ALA A 51 -0.11 -12.54 -2.96
C ALA A 51 -0.73 -11.29 -2.31
N LEU A 52 -0.76 -10.18 -3.04
CA LEU A 52 -1.43 -8.95 -2.64
C LEU A 52 -2.78 -8.86 -3.34
N ASP A 53 -3.88 -8.83 -2.58
CA ASP A 53 -5.20 -8.49 -3.12
C ASP A 53 -5.37 -6.97 -3.07
N VAL A 54 -5.39 -6.32 -4.24
CA VAL A 54 -5.57 -4.87 -4.35
C VAL A 54 -7.07 -4.57 -4.50
N LEU A 55 -7.60 -3.80 -3.56
CA LEU A 55 -9.02 -3.44 -3.51
C LEU A 55 -9.24 -1.93 -3.68
N PRO A 56 -10.34 -1.50 -4.33
CA PRO A 56 -11.34 -2.33 -5.00
C PRO A 56 -10.79 -2.97 -6.28
N ARG A 57 -11.39 -4.10 -6.71
CA ARG A 57 -11.11 -4.73 -8.03
C ARG A 57 -11.74 -3.89 -9.15
N GLY A 58 -11.36 -2.63 -9.22
CA GLY A 58 -11.78 -1.70 -10.27
C GLY A 58 -11.05 -2.01 -11.57
N PRO A 59 -11.59 -1.57 -12.70
CA PRO A 59 -10.93 -1.78 -13.98
C PRO A 59 -9.59 -1.02 -13.91
N GLY A 60 -8.48 -1.73 -14.19
CA GLY A 60 -7.12 -1.22 -13.97
C GLY A 60 -6.88 0.13 -14.66
N PHE A 61 -5.80 0.83 -14.29
CA PHE A 61 -5.50 2.21 -14.72
C PHE A 61 -5.75 2.51 -16.22
N GLY A 62 -5.52 1.54 -17.12
CA GLY A 62 -5.77 1.64 -18.56
C GLY A 62 -7.25 1.60 -19.01
N ALA A 63 -8.18 1.36 -18.09
CA ALA A 63 -9.61 1.35 -18.39
C ALA A 63 -10.20 2.75 -18.58
N TRP A 64 -9.45 3.80 -18.23
CA TRP A 64 -9.93 5.16 -18.42
C TRP A 64 -9.70 5.66 -19.86
N PRO A 65 -10.75 6.11 -20.58
CA PRO A 65 -10.66 6.52 -21.99
C PRO A 65 -9.54 7.50 -22.36
N TRP A 66 -9.19 8.46 -21.49
CA TRP A 66 -8.15 9.47 -21.72
C TRP A 66 -6.73 8.98 -21.40
N LEU A 67 -6.59 7.84 -20.72
CA LEU A 67 -5.29 7.22 -20.40
C LEU A 67 -4.87 6.14 -21.41
N ARG A 68 -5.67 5.90 -22.46
CA ARG A 68 -5.41 4.90 -23.51
C ARG A 68 -4.07 5.09 -24.26
N GLY A 69 -3.53 6.31 -24.29
CA GLY A 69 -2.21 6.61 -24.87
C GLY A 69 -1.02 6.35 -23.93
N PHE A 70 -1.28 6.17 -22.63
CA PHE A 70 -0.26 5.88 -21.61
C PHE A 70 -0.14 4.38 -21.28
N GLY A 71 -0.94 3.50 -21.90
CA GLY A 71 -1.01 2.07 -21.57
C GLY A 71 -1.16 1.15 -22.79
N GLY A 72 -0.55 1.53 -23.91
CA GLY A 72 -0.68 0.86 -25.22
C GLY A 72 0.52 0.02 -25.64
N SER A 73 1.21 -0.62 -24.71
CA SER A 73 2.08 -1.76 -25.00
C SER A 73 1.99 -2.60 -23.76
N ARG A 74 1.18 -3.67 -23.83
CA ARG A 74 1.12 -4.80 -22.89
C ARG A 74 1.59 -4.35 -21.50
N ALA A 75 0.69 -3.80 -20.68
CA ALA A 75 0.97 -3.60 -19.28
C ALA A 75 1.35 -4.98 -18.76
N GLU A 76 2.64 -5.27 -18.77
CA GLU A 76 3.17 -6.55 -18.37
C GLU A 76 2.66 -6.69 -16.94
N PRO A 77 1.90 -7.75 -16.61
CA PRO A 77 1.60 -8.07 -15.21
C PRO A 77 2.89 -8.06 -14.36
N GLY A 78 4.04 -8.19 -15.04
CA GLY A 78 5.33 -7.56 -14.80
C GLY A 78 5.40 -6.34 -13.89
N LEU A 79 4.95 -5.12 -14.21
CA LEU A 79 5.49 -3.92 -13.52
C LEU A 79 5.22 -3.88 -12.00
N LEU A 80 4.01 -4.22 -11.56
CA LEU A 80 3.70 -4.37 -10.13
C LEU A 80 4.26 -5.68 -9.56
N SER A 81 4.42 -6.73 -10.38
CA SER A 81 5.17 -7.92 -9.99
C SER A 81 6.69 -7.77 -10.09
N GLU A 82 7.22 -6.68 -10.63
CA GLU A 82 8.64 -6.39 -10.87
C GLU A 82 9.13 -5.42 -9.82
N LEU A 83 8.30 -4.44 -9.47
CA LEU A 83 8.34 -3.76 -8.17
C LEU A 83 8.12 -4.80 -7.07
N GLY A 84 7.12 -5.67 -7.21
CA GLY A 84 6.93 -6.86 -6.37
C GLY A 84 8.20 -7.70 -6.27
N ARG A 85 8.81 -8.16 -7.37
CA ARG A 85 10.06 -8.94 -7.39
C ARG A 85 11.25 -8.18 -6.79
N SER A 86 11.33 -6.87 -7.00
CA SER A 86 12.36 -6.00 -6.41
C SER A 86 12.19 -5.86 -4.88
N PHE A 87 10.97 -6.11 -4.38
CA PHE A 87 10.61 -6.09 -2.95
C PHE A 87 10.15 -7.47 -2.40
N GLY A 88 10.34 -8.57 -3.14
CA GLY A 88 10.02 -9.94 -2.72
C GLY A 88 8.57 -10.46 -2.89
N PHE A 89 7.67 -9.79 -3.61
CA PHE A 89 6.27 -10.20 -3.82
C PHE A 89 6.00 -10.72 -5.23
N GLY A 90 5.26 -11.84 -5.35
CA GLY A 90 4.94 -12.48 -6.62
C GLY A 90 3.44 -12.70 -6.80
N GLU A 91 2.95 -12.34 -7.97
CA GLU A 91 1.59 -12.60 -8.41
C GLU A 91 1.45 -14.06 -8.87
N ARG A 92 0.42 -14.77 -8.41
CA ARG A 92 -0.10 -15.95 -9.11
C ARG A 92 -1.61 -15.79 -9.30
N ALA A 93 -2.00 -15.75 -10.58
CA ALA A 93 -3.32 -16.15 -11.03
C ALA A 93 -3.63 -17.54 -10.44
N ARG A 94 -4.82 -17.67 -9.85
CA ARG A 94 -5.29 -18.94 -9.28
C ARG A 94 -5.41 -20.00 -10.36
N LEU A 95 -4.98 -21.22 -10.00
CA LEU A 95 -5.46 -22.47 -10.55
C LEU A 95 -6.86 -22.69 -10.00
N ASP A 96 -7.85 -22.80 -10.89
CA ASP A 96 -9.01 -23.68 -10.73
C ASP A 96 -8.73 -24.96 -11.54
#